data_AF-A0A9D1WHK6-F1
#
_entry.id   AF-A0A9D1WHK6-F1
#
_cell.length_a   1.000
_cell.length_b   1.000
_cell.length_c   1.000
_cell.angle_alpha   90.00
_cell.angle_beta   90.00
_cell.angle_gamma   90.00
#
_symmetry.space_group_name_H-M   'P 1'
#
loop_
_entity.id
_entity.type
_entity.pdbx_description
1 polymer ?
#
loop_
_entity_poly.entity_id
_entity_poly.type
_entity_poly.pdbx_seq_one_letter_code
_entity_poly.pdbx_strand_id
1 'polypeptide(L)'
;RDVSFLGFPSYQILIPGFSEVQQETDLLAKVYNTRAYLAPYLACPERIGSKTAKLLLGILEYWADSPMENQMTMLYSIYPDMEFPAEDLRKGWAYLAAMCYVLLGDYGSAADKILSIHRIARDTGNSRTDFYRILYYYLTLRDVGKGHAEAVRCLERLFEPSLCTEIDDLMAEEAAVIRKQYKSCGSLKCPEEIPDGECGTWAQVRRKLFSVWKEHVPDQQALAAYFEDSRGKIR
;
A
#
# COMPACT_ATOMS: atom_id res chain seq x y z
N ARG A 1 21.58 -0.40 -22.37
CA ARG A 1 22.42 0.52 -21.59
C ARG A 1 23.57 -0.27 -20.97
N ASP A 2 24.80 0.23 -21.09
CA ASP A 2 25.93 -0.28 -20.32
C ASP A 2 25.85 0.25 -18.87
N VAL A 3 25.87 -0.65 -17.89
CA VAL A 3 25.81 -0.35 -16.46
C VAL A 3 27.03 -0.92 -15.71
N SER A 4 28.15 -1.11 -16.42
CA SER A 4 29.39 -1.71 -15.91
C SER A 4 30.23 -0.76 -15.04
N PHE A 5 29.64 -0.11 -14.04
CA PHE A 5 30.37 0.80 -13.13
C PHE A 5 31.07 0.07 -11.97
N LEU A 6 30.87 -1.25 -11.82
CA LEU A 6 31.43 -2.07 -10.73
C LEU A 6 32.66 -2.90 -11.14
N GLY A 7 33.23 -2.64 -12.32
CA GLY A 7 34.45 -3.33 -12.80
C GLY A 7 34.22 -4.72 -13.42
N PHE A 8 32.96 -5.11 -13.64
CA PHE A 8 32.58 -6.27 -14.44
C PHE A 8 31.53 -5.92 -15.48
N PRO A 9 31.54 -6.54 -16.68
CA PRO A 9 30.58 -6.23 -17.74
C PRO A 9 29.14 -6.51 -17.30
N SER A 10 28.29 -5.49 -17.38
CA SER A 10 26.87 -5.55 -17.02
C SER A 10 26.05 -4.74 -18.02
N TYR A 11 25.05 -5.38 -18.63
CA TYR A 11 24.23 -4.77 -19.66
C TYR A 11 22.74 -4.87 -19.28
N GLN A 12 22.03 -3.74 -19.38
CA GLN A 12 20.58 -3.73 -19.35
C GLN A 12 20.06 -3.64 -20.79
N ILE A 13 19.41 -4.70 -21.26
CA ILE A 13 18.81 -4.76 -22.60
C ILE A 13 17.30 -4.68 -22.44
N LEU A 14 16.70 -3.68 -23.08
CA LEU A 14 15.25 -3.49 -23.16
C LEU A 14 14.86 -3.56 -24.63
N ILE A 15 14.01 -4.52 -24.97
CA ILE A 15 13.44 -4.71 -26.30
C ILE A 15 11.94 -4.44 -26.16
N PRO A 16 11.43 -3.32 -26.70
CA PRO A 16 10.01 -3.01 -26.64
C PRO A 16 9.16 -4.10 -27.29
N GLY A 17 8.09 -4.52 -26.61
CA GLY A 17 7.18 -5.58 -27.05
C GLY A 17 7.72 -7.01 -26.86
N PHE A 18 8.85 -7.19 -26.17
CA PHE A 18 9.48 -8.50 -25.97
C PHE A 18 10.07 -8.68 -24.57
N SER A 19 10.71 -7.65 -24.04
CA SER A 19 11.41 -7.72 -22.75
C SER A 19 10.54 -7.35 -21.54
N GLU A 20 9.32 -6.88 -21.78
CA GLU A 20 8.39 -6.47 -20.74
C GLU A 20 7.85 -7.69 -19.98
N VAL A 21 8.04 -7.69 -18.66
CA VAL A 21 7.45 -8.70 -17.77
C VAL A 21 5.93 -8.53 -17.64
N GLN A 22 5.46 -7.29 -17.82
CA GLN A 22 4.04 -6.94 -17.75
C GLN A 22 3.70 -5.94 -18.85
N GLN A 23 2.52 -6.10 -19.47
CA GLN A 23 2.03 -5.13 -20.42
C GLN A 23 1.63 -3.84 -19.70
N GLU A 24 2.25 -2.74 -20.10
CA GLU A 24 1.87 -1.41 -19.66
C GLU A 24 0.49 -1.05 -20.21
N THR A 25 -0.45 -0.81 -19.30
CA THR A 25 -1.80 -0.34 -19.62
C THR A 25 -2.06 0.99 -18.95
N ASP A 26 -2.94 1.80 -19.51
CA ASP A 26 -3.33 3.09 -18.89
C ASP A 26 -3.85 2.90 -17.47
N LEU A 27 -4.51 1.77 -17.19
CA LEU A 27 -4.97 1.42 -15.85
C LEU A 27 -3.80 1.20 -14.90
N LEU A 28 -2.82 0.40 -15.29
CA LEU A 28 -1.64 0.11 -14.48
C LEU A 28 -0.86 1.40 -14.16
N ALA A 29 -0.67 2.26 -15.17
CA ALA A 29 -0.03 3.56 -14.98
C ALA A 29 -0.82 4.45 -13.99
N LYS A 30 -2.16 4.48 -14.08
CA LYS A 30 -3.00 5.21 -13.12
C LYS A 30 -2.87 4.66 -11.70
N VAL A 31 -2.85 3.33 -11.55
CA VAL A 31 -2.71 2.69 -10.23
C VAL A 31 -1.36 3.03 -9.61
N TYR A 32 -0.25 2.91 -10.33
CA TYR A 32 1.07 3.28 -9.82
C TYR A 32 1.18 4.77 -9.47
N ASN A 33 0.62 5.65 -10.29
CA ASN A 33 0.57 7.09 -9.99
C ASN A 33 -0.25 7.37 -8.73
N THR A 34 -1.40 6.72 -8.56
CA THR A 34 -2.24 6.88 -7.37
C THR A 34 -1.51 6.34 -6.14
N ARG A 35 -0.76 5.24 -6.27
CA ARG A 35 0.04 4.67 -5.18
C ARG A 35 1.12 5.65 -4.73
N ALA A 36 1.89 6.20 -5.68
CA ALA A 36 2.90 7.20 -5.39
C ALA A 36 2.30 8.48 -4.77
N TYR A 37 1.07 8.85 -5.18
CA TYR A 37 0.33 9.97 -4.62
C TYR A 37 -0.11 9.73 -3.17
N LEU A 38 -0.50 8.50 -2.81
CA LEU A 38 -0.99 8.17 -1.47
C LEU A 38 0.12 7.84 -0.46
N ALA A 39 1.30 7.42 -0.92
CA ALA A 39 2.42 7.04 -0.05
C ALA A 39 2.82 8.10 1.01
N PRO A 40 2.80 9.42 0.73
CA PRO A 40 3.08 10.43 1.76
C PRO A 40 2.00 10.54 2.85
N TYR A 41 0.73 10.26 2.53
CA TYR A 41 -0.37 10.33 3.51
C TYR A 41 -0.30 9.20 4.53
N LEU A 42 0.25 8.07 4.12
CA LEU A 42 0.50 6.93 4.97
C LEU A 42 1.54 7.23 6.07
N ALA A 43 2.47 8.17 5.82
CA ALA A 43 3.38 8.69 6.85
C ALA A 43 2.71 9.66 7.85
N CYS A 44 1.51 10.15 7.54
CA CYS A 44 0.71 11.04 8.39
C CYS A 44 -0.72 10.50 8.56
N PRO A 45 -0.89 9.42 9.36
CA PRO A 45 -2.18 8.77 9.61
C PRO A 45 -3.30 9.74 10.03
N GLU A 46 -2.98 10.86 10.66
CA GLU A 46 -3.91 11.89 11.11
C GLU A 46 -4.69 12.55 9.96
N ARG A 47 -4.16 12.47 8.73
CA ARG A 47 -4.74 13.11 7.54
C ARG A 47 -5.53 12.14 6.68
N ILE A 48 -5.62 10.88 7.07
CA ILE A 48 -6.39 9.87 6.36
C ILE A 48 -7.86 10.02 6.75
N GLY A 49 -8.58 10.85 6.00
CA GLY A 49 -10.04 10.97 6.06
C GLY A 49 -10.75 10.06 5.05
N SER A 50 -12.08 10.15 4.99
CA SER A 50 -12.91 9.27 4.15
C SER A 50 -12.59 9.35 2.64
N LYS A 51 -12.24 10.53 2.10
CA LYS A 51 -11.86 10.69 0.68
C LYS A 51 -10.55 9.92 0.39
N THR A 52 -9.55 10.08 1.25
CA THR A 52 -8.26 9.38 1.14
C THR A 52 -8.42 7.89 1.34
N ALA A 53 -9.25 7.46 2.29
CA ALA A 53 -9.50 6.04 2.56
C ALA A 53 -10.17 5.34 1.37
N LYS A 54 -11.09 5.99 0.64
CA LYS A 54 -11.66 5.43 -0.60
C LYS A 54 -10.61 5.21 -1.69
N LEU A 55 -9.72 6.19 -1.89
CA LEU A 55 -8.63 6.06 -2.87
C LEU A 55 -7.65 4.96 -2.46
N LEU A 56 -7.30 4.92 -1.17
CA LEU A 56 -6.40 3.93 -0.61
C LEU A 56 -7.00 2.54 -0.76
N LEU A 57 -8.26 2.35 -0.40
CA LEU A 57 -8.98 1.09 -0.55
C LEU A 57 -8.99 0.61 -2.01
N GLY A 58 -9.20 1.51 -2.98
CA GLY A 58 -9.14 1.15 -4.39
C GLY A 58 -7.80 0.55 -4.81
N ILE A 59 -6.67 1.06 -4.28
CA ILE A 59 -5.35 0.49 -4.54
C ILE A 59 -5.15 -0.80 -3.77
N LEU A 60 -5.60 -0.84 -2.51
CA LEU A 60 -5.42 -2.01 -1.66
C LEU A 60 -6.15 -3.22 -2.23
N GLU A 61 -7.38 -3.04 -2.69
CA GLU A 61 -8.16 -4.12 -3.32
C GLU A 61 -7.60 -4.49 -4.70
N TYR A 62 -7.16 -3.52 -5.50
CA TYR A 62 -6.57 -3.80 -6.83
C TYR A 62 -5.38 -4.75 -6.75
N TRP A 63 -4.50 -4.58 -5.74
CA TRP A 63 -3.33 -5.41 -5.56
C TRP A 63 -3.52 -6.57 -4.57
N ALA A 64 -4.70 -6.76 -4.00
CA ALA A 64 -4.93 -7.73 -2.93
C ALA A 64 -4.43 -9.16 -3.29
N ASP A 65 -4.61 -9.56 -4.54
CA ASP A 65 -4.26 -10.88 -5.07
C ASP A 65 -2.82 -10.97 -5.63
N SER A 66 -2.01 -9.91 -5.49
CA SER A 66 -0.62 -9.89 -5.94
C SER A 66 0.35 -9.96 -4.75
N PRO A 67 0.90 -11.14 -4.41
CA PRO A 67 1.77 -11.31 -3.23
C PRO A 67 3.05 -10.47 -3.23
N MET A 68 3.48 -10.01 -4.41
CA MET A 68 4.65 -9.15 -4.58
C MET A 68 4.31 -7.68 -4.35
N GLU A 69 3.07 -7.28 -4.64
CA GLU A 69 2.63 -5.88 -4.57
C GLU A 69 1.83 -5.57 -3.30
N ASN A 70 1.23 -6.58 -2.66
CA ASN A 70 0.36 -6.45 -1.47
C ASN A 70 1.12 -6.42 -0.13
N GLN A 71 2.35 -5.91 -0.13
CA GLN A 71 3.15 -5.77 1.10
C GLN A 71 3.19 -4.31 1.53
N MET A 72 3.21 -4.07 2.84
CA MET A 72 3.24 -2.69 3.35
C MET A 72 4.51 -1.97 2.92
N THR A 73 5.61 -2.71 2.74
CA THR A 73 6.88 -2.20 2.16
C THR A 73 6.70 -1.57 0.77
N MET A 74 5.70 -1.97 -0.02
CA MET A 74 5.45 -1.38 -1.34
C MET A 74 4.79 0.00 -1.25
N LEU A 75 4.07 0.28 -0.16
CA LEU A 75 3.51 1.60 0.15
C LEU A 75 4.48 2.47 0.95
N TYR A 76 5.28 1.84 1.81
CA TYR A 76 6.17 2.48 2.76
C TYR A 76 7.66 2.23 2.45
N SER A 77 8.03 2.00 1.20
CA SER A 77 9.42 1.70 0.78
C SER A 77 10.43 2.78 1.17
N ILE A 78 9.94 3.97 1.53
CA ILE A 78 10.72 5.11 2.01
C ILE A 78 10.99 5.01 3.54
N TYR A 79 10.35 4.08 4.26
CA TYR A 79 10.27 3.99 5.72
C TYR A 79 10.62 2.58 6.25
N PRO A 80 11.91 2.19 6.24
CA PRO A 80 12.33 0.83 6.57
C PRO A 80 12.09 0.42 8.03
N ASP A 81 12.02 1.37 8.96
CA ASP A 81 11.98 1.10 10.41
C ASP A 81 10.56 1.14 11.02
N MET A 82 9.52 1.18 10.19
CA MET A 82 8.15 1.23 10.70
C MET A 82 7.54 -0.17 10.85
N GLU A 83 7.00 -0.42 12.04
CA GLU A 83 6.22 -1.62 12.34
C GLU A 83 4.76 -1.38 11.98
N PHE A 84 4.19 -2.33 11.22
CA PHE A 84 2.79 -2.28 10.78
C PHE A 84 1.98 -3.40 11.42
N PRO A 85 0.72 -3.14 11.82
CA PRO A 85 -0.17 -4.18 12.31
C PRO A 85 -0.32 -5.31 11.29
N ALA A 86 -0.30 -6.57 11.75
CA ALA A 86 -0.45 -7.79 10.96
C ALA A 86 0.61 -8.02 9.85
N GLU A 87 1.69 -7.23 9.80
CA GLU A 87 2.73 -7.40 8.78
C GLU A 87 3.67 -8.58 9.07
N ASP A 88 3.79 -8.97 10.34
CA ASP A 88 4.40 -10.23 10.77
C ASP A 88 3.72 -11.46 10.13
N LEU A 89 2.43 -11.35 9.83
CA LEU A 89 1.64 -12.34 9.09
C LEU A 89 1.61 -12.11 7.58
N ARG A 90 2.35 -11.11 7.08
CA ARG A 90 2.26 -10.58 5.69
C ARG A 90 0.84 -10.18 5.31
N LYS A 91 0.11 -9.62 6.27
CA LYS A 91 -1.30 -9.20 6.13
C LYS A 91 -1.53 -7.75 6.54
N GLY A 92 -0.50 -6.93 6.70
CA GLY A 92 -0.67 -5.51 7.02
C GLY A 92 -1.45 -4.75 5.95
N TRP A 93 -1.33 -5.18 4.69
CA TRP A 93 -2.14 -4.66 3.58
C TRP A 93 -3.65 -4.91 3.75
N ALA A 94 -4.01 -6.15 4.10
CA ALA A 94 -5.40 -6.52 4.36
C ALA A 94 -5.94 -5.85 5.63
N TYR A 95 -5.08 -5.67 6.64
CA TYR A 95 -5.42 -4.97 7.87
C TYR A 95 -5.71 -3.49 7.62
N LEU A 96 -4.86 -2.81 6.85
CA LEU A 96 -5.07 -1.43 6.45
C LEU A 96 -6.37 -1.27 5.64
N ALA A 97 -6.66 -2.23 4.75
CA ALA A 97 -7.92 -2.25 4.01
C ALA A 97 -9.12 -2.36 4.96
N ALA A 98 -9.05 -3.26 5.97
CA ALA A 98 -10.09 -3.39 6.99
C ALA A 98 -10.33 -2.08 7.74
N MET A 99 -9.26 -1.37 8.13
CA MET A 99 -9.40 -0.08 8.82
C MET A 99 -9.96 1.02 7.91
N CYS A 100 -9.65 0.99 6.61
CA CYS A 100 -10.30 1.87 5.64
C CYS A 100 -11.80 1.58 5.53
N TYR A 101 -12.21 0.32 5.50
CA TYR A 101 -13.63 -0.06 5.53
C TYR A 101 -14.33 0.43 6.81
N VAL A 102 -13.69 0.30 7.98
CA VAL A 102 -14.20 0.84 9.25
C VAL A 102 -14.40 2.36 9.16
N LEU A 103 -13.42 3.09 8.62
CA LEU A 103 -13.52 4.55 8.43
C LEU A 103 -14.67 4.95 7.47
N LEU A 104 -15.06 4.04 6.58
CA LEU A 104 -16.15 4.23 5.62
C LEU A 104 -17.50 3.69 6.13
N GLY A 105 -17.53 3.07 7.31
CA GLY A 105 -18.73 2.48 7.92
C GLY A 105 -19.14 1.13 7.32
N ASP A 106 -18.30 0.50 6.50
CA ASP A 106 -18.55 -0.83 5.92
C ASP A 106 -17.93 -1.92 6.81
N TYR A 107 -18.61 -2.25 7.91
CA TYR A 107 -18.07 -3.19 8.89
C TYR A 107 -18.08 -4.65 8.39
N GLY A 108 -19.00 -5.02 7.50
CA GLY A 108 -19.04 -6.35 6.88
C GLY A 108 -17.77 -6.64 6.09
N SER A 109 -17.41 -5.76 5.16
CA SER A 109 -16.17 -5.90 4.39
C SER A 109 -14.92 -5.88 5.30
N ALA A 110 -14.94 -5.05 6.35
CA ALA A 110 -13.87 -5.04 7.34
C ALA A 110 -13.74 -6.39 8.08
N ALA A 111 -14.87 -6.97 8.51
CA ALA A 111 -14.91 -8.24 9.22
C ALA A 111 -14.35 -9.38 8.36
N ASP A 112 -14.68 -9.43 7.08
CA ASP A 112 -14.16 -10.46 6.15
C ASP A 112 -12.63 -10.42 6.03
N LYS A 113 -12.04 -9.22 5.92
CA LYS A 113 -10.59 -9.06 5.91
C LYS A 113 -9.98 -9.53 7.23
N ILE A 114 -10.52 -9.11 8.37
CA ILE A 114 -10.01 -9.53 9.69
C ILE A 114 -10.16 -11.03 9.92
N LEU A 115 -11.24 -11.65 9.43
CA LEU A 115 -11.42 -13.11 9.51
C LEU A 115 -10.32 -13.85 8.75
N SER A 116 -9.94 -13.37 7.57
CA SER A 116 -8.80 -13.93 6.83
C SER A 116 -7.50 -13.83 7.62
N ILE A 117 -7.28 -12.72 8.34
CA ILE A 117 -6.07 -12.52 9.16
C ILE A 117 -6.10 -13.46 10.37
N HIS A 118 -7.24 -13.54 11.06
CA HIS A 118 -7.42 -14.43 12.21
C HIS A 118 -7.15 -15.89 11.87
N ARG A 119 -7.65 -16.37 10.72
CA ARG A 119 -7.40 -17.76 10.25
C ARG A 119 -5.90 -18.04 10.13
N ILE A 120 -5.16 -17.15 9.49
CA ILE A 120 -3.70 -17.29 9.33
C ILE A 120 -3.00 -17.19 10.68
N ALA A 121 -3.36 -16.19 11.51
CA ALA A 121 -2.80 -16.02 12.84
C ALA A 121 -2.92 -17.31 13.67
N ARG A 122 -4.12 -17.91 13.69
CA ARG A 122 -4.41 -19.17 14.37
C ARG A 122 -3.57 -20.32 13.81
N ASP A 123 -3.52 -20.47 12.50
CA ASP A 123 -2.81 -21.58 11.85
C ASP A 123 -1.28 -21.47 12.04
N THR A 124 -0.75 -20.25 12.20
CA THR A 124 0.67 -19.99 12.51
C THR A 124 1.02 -19.94 14.01
N GLY A 125 0.03 -20.00 14.90
CA GLY A 125 0.24 -19.87 16.35
C GLY A 125 0.68 -18.48 16.80
N ASN A 126 0.22 -17.42 16.10
CA ASN A 126 0.59 -16.04 16.39
C ASN A 126 0.05 -15.57 17.76
N SER A 127 0.84 -14.79 18.50
CA SER A 127 0.49 -14.29 19.84
C SER A 127 -0.73 -13.38 19.86
N ARG A 128 -1.04 -12.71 18.75
CA ARG A 128 -2.21 -11.82 18.59
C ARG A 128 -3.45 -12.50 18.01
N THR A 129 -3.50 -13.83 17.97
CA THR A 129 -4.64 -14.58 17.43
C THR A 129 -5.97 -14.18 18.08
N ASP A 130 -5.98 -13.99 19.40
CA ASP A 130 -7.18 -13.59 20.14
C ASP A 130 -7.61 -12.16 19.87
N PHE A 131 -6.64 -11.26 19.64
CA PHE A 131 -6.91 -9.89 19.22
C PHE A 131 -7.66 -9.85 17.87
N TYR A 132 -7.22 -10.61 16.88
CA TYR A 132 -7.93 -10.66 15.59
C TYR A 132 -9.31 -11.31 15.72
N ARG A 133 -9.47 -12.25 16.66
CA ARG A 133 -10.75 -12.91 16.94
C ARG A 133 -11.76 -11.93 17.54
N ILE A 134 -11.38 -11.18 18.57
CA ILE A 134 -12.26 -10.20 19.20
C ILE A 134 -12.60 -9.07 18.23
N LEU A 135 -11.62 -8.62 17.43
CA LEU A 135 -11.83 -7.59 16.42
C LEU A 135 -12.83 -8.04 15.34
N TYR A 136 -12.75 -9.30 14.89
CA TYR A 136 -13.74 -9.87 13.97
C TYR A 136 -15.15 -9.81 14.57
N TYR A 137 -15.35 -10.28 15.80
CA TYR A 137 -16.67 -10.24 16.44
C TYR A 137 -17.18 -8.82 16.69
N TYR A 138 -16.29 -7.89 17.07
CA TYR A 138 -16.63 -6.47 17.18
C TYR A 138 -17.21 -5.95 15.86
N LEU A 139 -16.51 -6.18 14.75
CA LEU A 139 -16.94 -5.71 13.43
C LEU A 139 -18.24 -6.38 12.98
N THR A 140 -18.43 -7.68 13.23
CA THR A 140 -19.70 -8.36 12.96
C THR A 140 -20.86 -7.77 13.77
N LEU A 141 -20.65 -7.42 15.04
CA LEU A 141 -21.69 -6.76 15.85
C LEU A 141 -22.04 -5.38 15.29
N ARG A 142 -21.02 -4.60 14.88
CA ARG A 142 -21.21 -3.30 14.23
C ARG A 142 -21.97 -3.43 12.91
N ASP A 143 -21.68 -4.46 12.11
CA ASP A 143 -22.36 -4.74 10.83
C ASP A 143 -23.85 -5.06 11.01
N VAL A 144 -24.22 -5.80 12.06
CA VAL A 144 -25.62 -6.07 12.44
C VAL A 144 -26.33 -4.83 13.02
N GLY A 145 -25.65 -3.69 13.07
CA GLY A 145 -26.21 -2.40 13.49
C GLY A 145 -26.10 -2.12 14.99
N LYS A 146 -25.28 -2.87 15.73
CA LYS A 146 -25.01 -2.57 17.15
C LYS A 146 -24.13 -1.34 17.24
N GLY A 147 -24.49 -0.43 18.15
CA GLY A 147 -23.64 0.71 18.49
C GLY A 147 -22.35 0.25 19.17
N HIS A 148 -21.33 1.10 19.15
CA HIS A 148 -20.00 0.81 19.72
C HIS A 148 -20.06 0.29 21.18
N ALA A 149 -20.71 1.04 22.08
CA ALA A 149 -20.82 0.65 23.50
C ALA A 149 -21.59 -0.67 23.70
N GLU A 150 -22.59 -0.95 22.87
CA GLU A 150 -23.32 -2.21 22.96
C GLU A 150 -22.47 -3.39 22.46
N ALA A 151 -21.70 -3.18 21.39
CA ALA A 151 -20.78 -4.18 20.87
C ALA A 151 -19.70 -4.54 21.90
N VAL A 152 -19.05 -3.55 22.52
CA VAL A 152 -18.03 -3.78 23.56
C VAL A 152 -18.61 -4.55 24.75
N ARG A 153 -19.78 -4.15 25.26
CA ARG A 153 -20.48 -4.86 26.35
C ARG A 153 -20.80 -6.32 26.03
N CYS A 154 -21.09 -6.63 24.76
CA CYS A 154 -21.29 -8.02 24.33
C CYS A 154 -19.98 -8.82 24.38
N LEU A 155 -18.86 -8.20 24.01
CA LEU A 155 -17.54 -8.84 24.00
C LEU A 155 -17.00 -9.09 25.41
N GLU A 156 -17.26 -8.20 26.36
CA GLU A 156 -16.87 -8.35 27.78
C GLU A 156 -17.41 -9.64 28.44
N ARG A 157 -18.45 -10.25 27.88
CA ARG A 157 -19.04 -11.50 28.38
C ARG A 157 -18.32 -12.74 27.84
N LEU A 158 -17.52 -12.60 26.79
CA LEU A 158 -16.93 -13.68 26.01
C LEU A 158 -15.40 -13.66 26.00
N PHE A 159 -14.80 -12.49 26.20
CA PHE A 159 -13.36 -12.27 26.08
C PHE A 159 -12.76 -11.69 27.36
N GLU A 160 -11.43 -11.74 27.44
CA GLU A 160 -10.71 -11.15 28.57
C GLU A 160 -10.89 -9.61 28.61
N PRO A 161 -10.97 -9.02 29.81
CA PRO A 161 -11.16 -7.57 29.96
C PRO A 161 -10.07 -6.74 29.26
N SER A 162 -8.81 -7.21 29.27
CA SER A 162 -7.68 -6.54 28.62
C SER A 162 -7.89 -6.33 27.12
N LEU A 163 -8.37 -7.36 26.42
CA LEU A 163 -8.67 -7.31 24.99
C LEU A 163 -9.88 -6.42 24.71
N CYS A 164 -10.89 -6.43 25.59
CA CYS A 164 -12.08 -5.59 25.43
C CYS A 164 -11.71 -4.11 25.56
N THR A 165 -10.88 -3.75 26.54
CA THR A 165 -10.35 -2.39 26.70
C THR A 165 -9.51 -1.96 25.51
N GLU A 166 -8.65 -2.84 24.98
CA GLU A 166 -7.87 -2.52 23.78
C GLU A 166 -8.78 -2.22 22.58
N ILE A 167 -9.84 -3.01 22.35
CA ILE A 167 -10.80 -2.75 21.27
C ILE A 167 -11.60 -1.47 21.50
N ASP A 168 -12.03 -1.22 22.73
CA ASP A 168 -12.73 0.00 23.12
C ASP A 168 -11.88 1.23 22.78
N ASP A 169 -10.64 1.25 23.26
CA ASP A 169 -9.68 2.33 23.01
C ASP A 169 -9.40 2.55 21.52
N LEU A 170 -9.19 1.48 20.76
CA LEU A 170 -8.88 1.56 19.33
C LEU A 170 -10.08 2.00 18.48
N MET A 171 -11.30 1.58 18.84
CA MET A 171 -12.49 1.68 17.97
C MET A 171 -13.52 2.70 18.43
N ALA A 172 -13.35 3.35 19.59
CA ALA A 172 -14.28 4.35 20.11
C ALA A 172 -14.48 5.56 19.19
N GLU A 173 -13.45 5.93 18.42
CA GLU A 173 -13.51 7.03 17.47
C GLU A 173 -13.19 6.51 16.06
N GLU A 174 -14.22 6.36 15.23
CA GLU A 174 -14.06 5.80 13.87
C GLU A 174 -13.13 6.65 13.02
N ALA A 175 -13.29 7.97 13.05
CA ALA A 175 -12.42 8.93 12.36
C ALA A 175 -10.95 8.86 12.83
N ALA A 176 -10.69 8.24 13.99
CA ALA A 176 -9.38 8.10 14.60
C ALA A 176 -8.77 6.71 14.40
N VAL A 177 -9.50 5.76 13.83
CA VAL A 177 -9.13 4.33 13.89
C VAL A 177 -7.74 4.07 13.30
N ILE A 178 -7.40 4.77 12.21
CA ILE A 178 -6.09 4.64 11.55
C ILE A 178 -5.00 5.35 12.36
N ARG A 179 -5.22 6.58 12.84
CA ARG A 179 -4.20 7.32 13.64
C ARG A 179 -3.86 6.65 14.96
N LYS A 180 -4.79 5.89 15.56
CA LYS A 180 -4.54 5.17 16.82
C LYS A 180 -3.65 3.95 16.64
N GLN A 181 -3.56 3.42 15.42
CA GLN A 181 -2.89 2.15 15.13
C GLN A 181 -1.61 2.30 14.31
N TYR A 182 -1.52 3.37 13.53
CA TYR A 182 -0.36 3.67 12.70
C TYR A 182 0.39 4.87 13.29
N LYS A 183 1.71 4.74 13.43
CA LYS A 183 2.57 5.81 13.95
C LYS A 183 2.84 6.85 12.86
N SER A 184 2.80 8.13 13.22
CA SER A 184 3.27 9.21 12.35
C SER A 184 4.80 9.19 12.23
N CYS A 185 5.31 9.40 11.02
CA CYS A 185 6.75 9.61 10.82
C CYS A 185 7.08 11.09 11.08
N GLY A 186 7.54 11.42 12.29
CA GLY A 186 7.78 12.81 12.74
C GLY A 186 8.84 13.60 11.96
N SER A 187 9.58 12.96 11.05
CA SER A 187 10.63 13.60 10.23
C SER A 187 10.11 14.22 8.92
N LEU A 188 8.83 14.01 8.55
CA LEU A 188 8.26 14.57 7.32
C LEU A 188 7.14 15.58 7.57
N LYS A 189 7.14 16.62 6.72
CA LYS A 189 6.02 17.55 6.62
C LYS A 189 4.83 16.83 6.00
N CYS A 190 3.75 16.73 6.74
CA CYS A 190 2.50 16.18 6.22
C CYS A 190 1.98 17.04 5.07
N PRO A 191 1.57 16.46 3.93
CA PRO A 191 1.17 17.20 2.73
C PRO A 191 -0.06 18.08 2.97
N GLU A 192 0.09 19.41 2.90
CA GLU A 192 -0.84 20.45 3.37
C GLU A 192 -2.27 20.40 2.82
N GLU A 193 -2.53 19.78 1.67
CA GLU A 193 -3.86 19.55 1.12
C GLU A 193 -3.83 18.45 0.05
N ILE A 194 -5.01 17.92 -0.33
CA ILE A 194 -5.18 17.20 -1.61
C ILE A 194 -5.10 18.29 -2.68
N PRO A 195 -4.06 18.37 -3.54
CA PRO A 195 -4.11 19.30 -4.65
C PRO A 195 -5.27 18.85 -5.54
N ASP A 196 -6.33 19.63 -5.58
CA ASP A 196 -7.39 19.43 -6.57
C ASP A 196 -6.76 19.60 -7.94
N GLY A 197 -6.45 18.46 -8.57
CA GLY A 197 -5.91 18.40 -9.91
C GLY A 197 -4.54 19.07 -10.05
N GLU A 198 -3.48 18.39 -9.64
CA GLU A 198 -2.31 18.20 -10.49
C GLU A 198 -1.34 17.20 -9.82
N CYS A 199 -0.97 16.19 -10.59
CA CYS A 199 -0.08 15.10 -10.20
C CYS A 199 1.22 15.65 -9.58
N GLY A 200 1.50 15.21 -8.34
CA GLY A 200 2.63 15.67 -7.51
C GLY A 200 4.01 15.41 -8.12
N THR A 201 5.05 15.79 -7.38
CA THR A 201 6.52 15.70 -7.65
C THR A 201 6.98 14.72 -8.74
N TRP A 202 6.44 13.51 -8.84
CA TRP A 202 6.69 12.58 -9.94
C TRP A 202 6.31 13.10 -11.33
N ALA A 203 5.23 13.87 -11.50
CA ALA A 203 4.91 14.51 -12.78
C ALA A 203 5.87 15.64 -13.12
N GLN A 204 6.46 16.32 -12.12
CA GLN A 204 7.50 17.31 -12.35
C GLN A 204 8.82 16.64 -12.73
N VAL A 205 9.21 15.56 -12.03
CA VAL A 205 10.36 14.72 -12.37
C VAL A 205 10.18 14.12 -13.75
N ARG A 206 8.99 13.58 -14.07
CA ARG A 206 8.64 13.05 -15.40
C ARG A 206 8.68 14.15 -16.46
N ARG A 207 8.10 15.32 -16.23
CA ARG A 207 8.19 16.48 -17.16
C ARG A 207 9.65 16.87 -17.42
N LYS A 208 10.48 16.90 -16.39
CA LYS A 208 11.91 17.24 -16.48
C LYS A 208 12.73 16.14 -17.18
N LEU A 209 12.41 14.87 -16.93
CA LEU A 209 12.99 13.74 -17.66
C LEU A 209 12.59 13.77 -19.13
N PHE A 210 11.31 14.03 -19.45
CA PHE A 210 10.83 14.14 -20.82
C PHE A 210 11.36 15.37 -21.55
N SER A 211 11.59 16.50 -20.87
CA SER A 211 12.22 17.67 -21.49
C SER A 211 13.68 17.38 -21.82
N VAL A 212 14.43 16.76 -20.89
CA VAL A 212 15.81 16.34 -21.13
C VAL A 212 15.89 15.28 -22.25
N TRP A 213 14.95 14.33 -22.29
CA TRP A 213 14.85 13.33 -23.37
C TRP A 213 14.51 13.93 -24.72
N LYS A 214 13.67 14.96 -24.78
CA LYS A 214 13.37 15.69 -26.03
C LYS A 214 14.59 16.47 -26.54
N GLU A 215 15.43 16.97 -25.64
CA GLU A 215 16.66 17.69 -25.99
C GLU A 215 17.80 16.73 -26.36
N HIS A 216 17.76 15.49 -25.86
CA HIS A 216 18.77 14.46 -26.09
C HIS A 216 18.13 13.17 -26.63
N VAL A 217 17.35 13.29 -27.72
CA VAL A 217 16.76 12.11 -28.36
C VAL A 217 17.91 11.22 -28.85
N PRO A 218 18.06 9.99 -28.35
CA PRO A 218 19.09 9.10 -28.83
C PRO A 218 18.87 8.86 -30.32
N ASP A 219 19.87 9.15 -31.14
CA ASP A 219 19.80 8.89 -32.58
C ASP A 219 19.69 7.37 -32.79
N GLN A 220 18.45 6.93 -33.05
CA GLN A 220 18.13 5.53 -33.22
C GLN A 220 18.77 4.96 -34.49
N GLN A 221 19.09 5.79 -35.49
CA GLN A 221 19.79 5.35 -36.69
C GLN A 221 21.28 5.13 -36.40
N ALA A 222 21.92 5.99 -35.60
CA ALA A 222 23.29 5.79 -35.15
C ALA A 222 23.44 4.54 -34.26
N LEU A 223 22.47 4.29 -33.37
CA LEU A 223 22.43 3.08 -32.55
C LEU A 223 22.20 1.82 -33.40
N ALA A 224 21.28 1.85 -34.36
CA ALA A 224 21.05 0.74 -35.28
C ALA A 224 22.30 0.43 -36.13
N ALA A 225 22.97 1.45 -36.66
CA ALA A 225 24.21 1.30 -37.42
C ALA A 225 25.34 0.70 -36.57
N TYR A 226 25.45 1.08 -35.29
CA TYR A 226 26.42 0.51 -34.36
C TYR A 226 26.17 -1.00 -34.13
N PHE A 227 24.91 -1.42 -34.03
CA PHE A 227 24.55 -2.84 -33.87
C PHE A 227 24.71 -3.66 -35.17
N GLU A 228 24.57 -3.04 -36.34
CA GLU A 228 24.87 -3.69 -37.63
C GLU A 228 26.38 -3.86 -37.83
N ASP A 229 27.19 -2.85 -37.50
CA ASP A 229 28.67 -2.93 -37.59
C ASP A 229 29.27 -3.95 -36.62
N SER A 230 28.67 -4.11 -35.43
CA SER A 230 29.10 -5.11 -34.44
C SER A 230 28.61 -6.53 -34.74
N ARG A 231 27.58 -6.72 -35.58
CA ARG A 231 27.21 -8.05 -36.13
C ARG A 231 28.19 -8.55 -37.20
N GLY A 232 28.88 -7.66 -37.90
CA GLY A 232 29.93 -8.01 -38.87
C GLY A 232 31.23 -8.53 -38.24
N LYS A 233 31.45 -8.26 -36.94
CA LYS A 233 32.68 -8.62 -36.20
C LYS A 233 32.56 -9.93 -35.39
N ILE A 234 31.41 -10.61 -35.44
CA ILE A 234 31.14 -11.89 -34.74
C ILE A 234 30.88 -13.02 -35.77
N ARG A 235 31.53 -12.98 -36.94
CA ARG A 235 31.65 -14.13 -37.83
C ARG A 235 33.11 -14.53 -37.99
#